data_AF-A0A7W4CLK6-F1
#
_entry.id   AF-A0A7W4CLK6-F1
#
_cell.length_a   1.000
_cell.length_b   1.000
_cell.length_c   1.000
_cell.angle_alpha   90.00
_cell.angle_beta   90.00
_cell.angle_gamma   90.00
#
_symmetry.space_group_name_H-M   'P 1'
#
loop_
_entity.id
_entity.type
_entity.pdbx_description
1 polymer ?
#
loop_
_entity_poly.entity_id
_entity_poly.type
_entity_poly.pdbx_seq_one_letter_code
_entity_poly.pdbx_strand_id
1 'polypeptide(L)'
;MSGKAGRGADQFMVRLPEGMRDRIKAAAEANNRSMNAEIVATLEEKYPRPVLIEEEIAKADALLAKILADPNTSDENKRLLALLAEETKRLIRRRRT
;
A
#
# COMPACT_ATOMS: atom_id res chain seq x y z
N MET A 1 -4.83 0.23 6.21
CA MET A 1 -5.59 1.41 6.66
C MET A 1 -5.18 2.58 5.79
N SER A 2 -6.01 3.02 4.84
CA SER A 2 -5.76 4.25 4.09
C SER A 2 -5.97 5.41 5.05
N GLY A 3 -4.88 6.05 5.50
CA GLY A 3 -4.94 7.17 6.43
C GLY A 3 -5.60 8.35 5.74
N LYS A 4 -6.91 8.51 5.88
CA LYS A 4 -7.59 9.75 5.46
C LYS A 4 -6.94 10.90 6.21
N ALA A 5 -6.41 11.90 5.48
CA ALA A 5 -5.91 13.15 6.04
C ALA A 5 -7.06 13.91 6.72
N GLY A 6 -7.32 13.58 7.98
CA GLY A 6 -8.33 14.19 8.84
C GLY A 6 -7.75 15.21 9.81
N ARG A 7 -8.58 15.70 10.73
CA ARG A 7 -8.11 16.56 11.84
C ARG A 7 -7.06 15.78 12.64
N GLY A 8 -5.84 16.33 12.72
CA GLY A 8 -4.68 15.69 13.36
C GLY A 8 -3.66 15.07 12.41
N ALA A 9 -3.88 15.14 11.09
CA ALA A 9 -2.85 14.78 10.11
C ALA A 9 -1.71 15.81 10.08
N ASP A 10 -0.50 15.35 9.75
CA ASP A 10 0.66 16.21 9.56
C ASP A 10 0.39 17.28 8.50
N GLN A 11 0.79 18.51 8.81
CA GLN A 11 0.57 19.66 7.95
C GLN A 11 1.90 20.20 7.44
N PHE A 12 1.98 20.45 6.14
CA PHE A 12 3.15 21.00 5.50
C PHE A 12 2.77 22.21 4.64
N MET A 13 3.49 23.32 4.82
CA MET A 13 3.21 24.57 4.09
C MET A 13 4.01 24.59 2.79
N VAL A 14 3.33 24.40 1.66
CA VAL A 14 3.96 24.38 0.32
C VAL A 14 3.97 25.79 -0.28
N ARG A 15 5.12 26.24 -0.78
CA ARG A 15 5.21 27.46 -1.61
C ARG A 15 4.98 27.09 -3.07
N LEU A 16 3.91 27.62 -3.64
CA LEU A 16 3.53 27.36 -5.03
C LEU A 16 3.99 28.52 -5.94
N PRO A 17 4.50 28.24 -7.14
CA PRO A 17 4.73 29.27 -8.16
C PRO A 17 3.39 29.84 -8.65
N GLU A 18 3.46 31.00 -9.32
CA GLU A 18 2.30 31.71 -9.86
C GLU A 18 1.41 30.80 -10.72
N GLY A 19 0.09 30.91 -10.56
CA GLY A 19 -0.91 30.14 -11.30
C GLY A 19 -1.02 28.66 -10.95
N MET A 20 -0.07 28.08 -10.19
CA MET A 20 -0.12 26.64 -9.85
C MET A 20 -1.31 26.31 -8.94
N ARG A 21 -1.69 27.21 -8.03
CA ARG A 21 -2.84 27.01 -7.14
C ARG A 21 -4.15 26.87 -7.93
N ASP A 22 -4.34 27.70 -8.95
CA ASP A 22 -5.56 27.69 -9.77
C ASP A 22 -5.62 26.43 -10.63
N ARG A 23 -4.48 25.97 -11.15
CA ARG A 23 -4.38 24.68 -11.86
C ARG A 23 -4.79 23.50 -10.97
N ILE A 24 -4.33 23.47 -9.71
CA ILE A 24 -4.73 22.43 -8.74
C ILE A 24 -6.23 22.53 -8.45
N LYS A 25 -6.77 23.75 -8.31
CA LYS A 25 -8.20 23.97 -8.10
C LYS A 25 -9.05 23.39 -9.24
N ALA A 26 -8.69 23.69 -10.49
CA ALA A 26 -9.39 23.18 -11.66
C ALA A 26 -9.34 21.64 -11.75
N ALA A 27 -8.18 21.04 -11.44
CA ALA A 27 -8.05 19.58 -11.39
C ALA A 27 -8.92 18.95 -10.31
N ALA A 28 -8.96 19.55 -9.11
CA ALA A 28 -9.78 19.07 -8.01
C ALA A 28 -11.28 19.15 -8.32
N GLU A 29 -11.73 20.23 -8.96
CA GLU A 29 -13.12 20.40 -9.42
C GLU A 29 -13.47 19.35 -10.49
N ALA A 30 -12.62 19.14 -11.48
CA ALA A 30 -12.81 18.10 -12.50
C ALA A 30 -12.90 16.68 -11.91
N ASN A 31 -12.15 16.42 -10.84
CA ASN A 31 -12.13 15.15 -10.14
C ASN A 31 -13.18 15.02 -9.02
N ASN A 32 -14.04 16.01 -8.81
CA ASN A 32 -15.03 16.06 -7.74
C ASN A 32 -14.42 15.83 -6.33
N ARG A 33 -13.25 16.45 -6.08
CA ARG A 33 -12.52 16.36 -4.81
C ARG A 33 -12.25 17.74 -4.25
N SER A 34 -11.97 17.80 -2.95
CA SER A 34 -11.37 19.02 -2.38
C SER A 34 -9.95 19.19 -2.91
N MET A 35 -9.48 20.44 -2.96
CA MET A 35 -8.11 20.75 -3.39
C MET A 35 -7.06 19.94 -2.60
N ASN A 36 -7.26 19.78 -1.28
CA ASN A 36 -6.37 18.98 -0.45
C ASN A 36 -6.40 17.48 -0.84
N ALA A 37 -7.59 16.93 -1.08
CA ALA A 37 -7.72 15.54 -1.51
C ALA A 37 -7.05 15.29 -2.87
N GLU A 38 -7.09 16.27 -3.78
CA GLU A 38 -6.40 16.19 -5.07
C GLU A 38 -4.88 16.24 -4.93
N ILE A 39 -4.35 17.13 -4.07
CA ILE A 39 -2.92 17.19 -3.77
C ILE A 39 -2.45 15.85 -3.18
N VAL A 40 -3.18 15.31 -2.20
CA VAL A 40 -2.83 14.02 -1.57
C VAL A 40 -2.86 12.90 -2.60
N ALA A 41 -3.90 12.79 -3.42
CA ALA A 41 -4.01 11.75 -4.45
C ALA A 41 -2.85 11.82 -5.46
N THR A 42 -2.48 13.04 -5.90
CA THR A 42 -1.34 13.25 -6.81
C THR A 42 -0.02 12.83 -6.17
N LEU A 43 0.16 13.14 -4.88
CA LEU A 43 1.36 12.73 -4.14
C LEU A 43 1.42 11.21 -3.93
N GLU A 44 0.29 10.56 -3.64
CA GLU A 44 0.23 9.09 -3.51
C GLU A 44 0.56 8.38 -4.82
N GLU A 45 0.15 8.93 -5.96
CA GLU A 45 0.50 8.40 -7.27
C GLU A 45 2.01 8.46 -7.53
N LYS A 46 2.65 9.59 -7.18
CA LYS A 46 4.08 9.80 -7.47
C LYS A 46 5.01 9.23 -6.39
N TYR A 47 4.55 9.20 -5.15
CA TYR A 47 5.26 8.75 -3.96
C TYR A 47 4.36 7.76 -3.21
N PRO A 48 4.14 6.56 -3.78
CA PRO A 48 3.32 5.56 -3.13
C PRO A 48 3.94 5.21 -1.77
N ARG A 49 3.08 4.90 -0.80
CA ARG A 49 3.54 4.38 0.50
C ARG A 49 4.50 3.23 0.22
N PRO A 50 5.73 3.24 0.77
CA PRO A 50 6.63 2.11 0.60
C PRO A 50 5.88 0.85 1.00
N VAL A 51 5.80 -0.11 0.08
CA VAL A 51 5.29 -1.43 0.40
C VAL A 51 6.26 -1.98 1.41
N LEU A 52 5.89 -1.94 2.69
CA LEU A 52 6.62 -2.64 3.72
C LEU A 52 6.44 -4.11 3.39
N ILE A 53 7.44 -4.67 2.71
CA ILE A 53 7.45 -6.07 2.30
C ILE A 53 7.20 -6.92 3.54
N GLU A 54 7.65 -6.50 4.73
CA GLU A 54 7.33 -7.15 6.00
C GLU A 54 5.83 -7.18 6.33
N GLU A 55 5.08 -6.09 6.12
CA GLU A 55 3.63 -6.06 6.40
C GLU A 55 2.87 -6.99 5.45
N GLU A 56 3.25 -7.00 4.17
CA GLU A 56 2.61 -7.88 3.18
C GLU A 56 2.98 -9.35 3.38
N ILE A 57 4.23 -9.65 3.78
CA ILE A 57 4.63 -11.00 4.22
C ILE A 57 3.81 -11.43 5.42
N ALA A 58 3.66 -10.57 6.43
CA ALA A 58 2.90 -10.91 7.64
C ALA A 58 1.43 -11.22 7.33
N LYS A 59 0.81 -10.48 6.41
CA LYS A 59 -0.55 -10.78 5.92
C LYS A 59 -0.59 -12.11 5.17
N ALA A 60 0.38 -12.36 4.29
CA ALA A 60 0.48 -13.61 3.53
C ALA A 60 0.68 -14.81 4.45
N ASP A 61 1.54 -14.71 5.46
CA ASP A 61 1.75 -15.73 6.49
C ASP A 61 0.47 -16.00 7.29
N ALA A 62 -0.27 -14.95 7.67
CA ALA A 62 -1.55 -15.11 8.37
C ALA A 62 -2.63 -15.79 7.50
N LEU A 63 -2.67 -15.48 6.19
CA LEU A 63 -3.58 -16.13 5.25
C LEU A 63 -3.19 -17.60 5.02
N LEU A 64 -1.88 -17.86 4.86
CA LEU A 64 -1.34 -19.20 4.71
C LEU A 64 -1.67 -20.07 5.92
N ALA A 65 -1.50 -19.56 7.14
CA ALA A 65 -1.84 -20.28 8.36
C ALA A 65 -3.33 -20.69 8.38
N LYS A 66 -4.23 -19.82 7.92
CA LYS A 66 -5.66 -20.14 7.80
C LYS A 66 -5.92 -21.24 6.78
N ILE A 67 -5.28 -21.19 5.61
CA ILE A 67 -5.45 -22.20 4.55
C ILE A 67 -4.89 -23.55 5.00
N LEU A 68 -3.75 -23.58 5.69
CA LEU A 68 -3.14 -24.80 6.22
C LEU A 68 -3.97 -25.42 7.34
N ALA A 69 -4.67 -24.60 8.14
CA ALA A 69 -5.57 -25.05 9.19
C ALA A 69 -6.95 -25.48 8.67
N ASP A 70 -7.32 -25.14 7.42
CA ASP A 70 -8.59 -25.55 6.82
C ASP A 70 -8.59 -27.08 6.57
N PRO A 71 -9.56 -27.82 7.16
CA PRO A 71 -9.67 -29.27 6.95
C PRO A 71 -10.03 -29.66 5.52
N ASN A 72 -10.60 -28.75 4.71
CA ASN A 72 -10.92 -29.01 3.31
C ASN A 72 -9.72 -28.85 2.37
N THR A 73 -8.61 -28.28 2.85
CA THR A 73 -7.39 -28.17 2.05
C THR A 73 -6.70 -29.53 1.99
N SER A 74 -6.51 -30.05 0.78
CA SER A 74 -5.75 -31.29 0.52
C SER A 74 -4.32 -31.20 1.07
N ASP A 75 -3.79 -32.30 1.57
CA ASP A 75 -2.40 -32.41 2.05
C ASP A 75 -1.37 -32.05 0.97
N GLU A 76 -1.67 -32.35 -0.30
CA GLU A 76 -0.82 -31.97 -1.43
C GLU A 76 -0.75 -30.44 -1.59
N ASN A 77 -1.91 -29.78 -1.52
CA ASN A 77 -1.99 -28.31 -1.57
C ASN A 77 -1.30 -27.68 -0.36
N LYS A 78 -1.45 -28.26 0.84
CA LYS A 78 -0.75 -27.80 2.06
C LYS A 78 0.77 -27.86 1.88
N ARG A 79 1.29 -28.95 1.33
CA ARG A 79 2.73 -29.12 1.05
C ARG A 79 3.24 -28.13 0.01
N LEU A 80 2.51 -27.97 -1.10
CA LEU A 80 2.90 -27.04 -2.16
C LEU A 80 2.93 -25.59 -1.65
N LEU A 81 1.93 -25.19 -0.87
CA LEU A 81 1.87 -23.85 -0.28
C LEU A 81 2.99 -23.60 0.74
N ALA A 82 3.35 -24.60 1.54
CA ALA A 82 4.47 -24.49 2.47
C ALA A 82 5.81 -24.32 1.75
N LEU A 83 6.05 -25.07 0.66
CA LEU A 83 7.26 -24.95 -0.16
C LEU A 83 7.35 -23.57 -0.83
N LEU A 84 6.25 -23.10 -1.43
CA LEU A 84 6.19 -21.77 -2.05
C LEU A 84 6.45 -20.66 -1.04
N ALA A 85 5.95 -20.78 0.19
CA ALA A 85 6.17 -19.79 1.24
C ALA A 85 7.64 -19.71 1.65
N GLU A 86 8.31 -20.85 1.84
CA GLU A 86 9.74 -20.91 2.15
C GLU A 86 10.60 -20.33 1.02
N GLU A 87 10.29 -20.66 -0.23
CA GLU A 87 11.00 -20.12 -1.39
C GLU A 87 10.83 -18.59 -1.52
N THR A 88 9.62 -18.09 -1.28
CA THR A 88 9.33 -16.65 -1.28
C THR A 88 10.13 -15.93 -0.20
N LYS A 89 10.17 -16.47 1.03
CA LYS A 89 10.97 -15.93 2.14
C LYS A 89 12.47 -15.91 1.80
N ARG A 90 12.96 -16.95 1.12
CA ARG A 90 14.35 -17.05 0.68
C ARG A 90 14.70 -15.98 -0.37
N LEU A 91 13.85 -15.77 -1.37
CA LEU A 91 14.05 -14.76 -2.41
C LEU A 91 14.05 -13.33 -1.85
N ILE A 92 13.17 -13.05 -0.88
CA ILE A 92 13.12 -11.73 -0.24
C ILE A 92 14.37 -11.47 0.59
N ARG A 93 14.87 -12.46 1.35
CA ARG A 93 16.13 -12.34 2.10
C ARG A 93 17.33 -12.04 1.19
N ARG A 94 17.36 -12.59 -0.04
CA ARG A 94 18.44 -12.36 -1.01
C ARG A 94 18.46 -10.97 -1.65
N ARG A 95 17.31 -10.29 -1.75
CA ARG A 95 17.22 -8.92 -2.30
C ARG A 95 17.65 -7.82 -1.32
N ARG A 96 17.95 -8.17 -0.05
CA ARG A 96 18.37 -7.21 0.99
C ARG A 96 19.90 -7.07 1.14
N THR A 97 20.69 -7.76 0.31
CA THR A 97 22.15 -7.58 0.14
C THR A 97 22.44 -6.91 -1.18
#